data_AF-A0A851TIG9-F1
#
_entry.id   AF-A0A851TIG9-F1
#
_cell.length_a   1.000
_cell.length_b   1.000
_cell.length_c   1.000
_cell.angle_alpha   90.00
_cell.angle_beta   90.00
_cell.angle_gamma   90.00
#
_symmetry.space_group_name_H-M   'P 1'
#
loop_
_entity.id
_entity.type
_entity.pdbx_description
1 polymer ?
#
loop_
_entity_poly.entity_id
_entity_poly.type
_entity_poly.pdbx_seq_one_letter_code
_entity_poly.pdbx_strand_id
1 'polypeptide(L)' 'MAAAAVAGGTAAPPPQGPRGWLRSALRFATDRSDFRRNLLVNLGLFAAGVWVARNLADIDLLAPQPGA' A
#
# COMPACT_ATOMS: atom_id res chain seq x y z
N MET A 1 49.35 -1.99 -10.51
CA MET A 1 48.92 -3.40 -10.46
C MET A 1 48.75 -3.71 -8.97
N ALA A 2 47.59 -3.96 -8.39
CA ALA A 2 46.38 -4.62 -8.87
C ALA A 2 45.10 -3.96 -8.30
N ALA A 3 44.01 -4.13 -9.04
CA ALA A 3 42.69 -3.56 -8.78
C ALA A 3 41.96 -4.28 -7.63
N ALA A 4 41.34 -3.50 -6.74
CA ALA A 4 40.33 -4.00 -5.83
C ALA A 4 39.09 -4.37 -6.65
N ALA A 5 38.73 -5.64 -6.65
CA ALA A 5 37.59 -6.16 -7.38
C ALA A 5 36.30 -5.45 -6.93
N VAL A 6 35.69 -4.73 -7.87
CA VAL A 6 34.25 -4.44 -7.81
C VAL A 6 33.55 -5.79 -7.78
N ALA A 7 33.00 -6.15 -6.61
CA ALA A 7 32.07 -7.25 -6.49
C ALA A 7 30.74 -6.82 -7.13
N GLY A 8 30.75 -6.74 -8.47
CA GLY A 8 29.55 -6.64 -9.30
C GLY A 8 28.85 -8.00 -9.35
N GLY A 9 28.44 -8.50 -8.19
CA GLY A 9 27.61 -9.68 -8.09
C GLY A 9 26.16 -9.24 -7.93
N THR A 10 25.40 -9.18 -9.02
CA THR A 10 23.93 -9.21 -8.96
C THR A 10 23.47 -10.62 -8.55
N ALA A 11 23.92 -11.09 -7.39
CA ALA A 11 23.41 -12.32 -6.81
C ALA A 11 21.95 -12.05 -6.46
N ALA A 12 21.05 -12.59 -7.27
CA ALA A 12 19.62 -12.54 -6.99
C ALA A 12 19.41 -13.01 -5.55
N PRO A 13 18.66 -12.27 -4.72
CA PRO A 13 18.41 -12.69 -3.36
C PRO A 13 17.83 -14.12 -3.40
N PRO A 14 18.25 -15.01 -2.48
CA PRO A 14 17.73 -16.38 -2.45
C PRO A 14 16.19 -16.33 -2.44
N PRO A 15 15.51 -17.28 -3.11
CA PRO A 15 14.06 -17.23 -3.25
C PRO A 15 13.43 -17.06 -1.87
N GLN A 16 12.76 -15.92 -1.68
CA GLN A 16 12.13 -15.61 -0.41
C GLN A 16 10.93 -16.53 -0.26
N GLY A 17 11.08 -17.57 0.55
CA GLY A 17 9.95 -18.40 0.95
C GLY A 17 8.85 -17.56 1.59
N PRO A 18 7.66 -18.12 1.84
CA PRO A 18 6.48 -17.39 2.35
C PRO A 18 6.79 -16.53 3.58
N ARG A 19 7.66 -17.04 4.47
CA ARG A 19 8.13 -16.32 5.67
C ARG A 19 8.96 -15.07 5.36
N GLY A 20 9.79 -15.13 4.31
CA GLY A 20 10.57 -13.99 3.83
C GLY A 20 9.66 -12.91 3.22
N TRP A 21 8.69 -13.34 2.40
CA TRP A 21 7.68 -12.43 1.85
C TRP A 21 6.86 -11.73 2.95
N LEU A 22 6.38 -12.49 3.95
CA LEU A 22 5.63 -11.94 5.07
C LEU A 22 6.46 -10.93 5.88
N ARG A 23 7.74 -11.23 6.15
CA ARG A 23 8.64 -10.31 6.85
C ARG A 23 8.87 -9.03 6.05
N SER A 24 9.03 -9.13 4.73
CA SER A 24 9.15 -7.96 3.85
C SER A 24 7.89 -7.10 3.84
N ALA A 25 6.70 -7.73 3.78
CA ALA A 25 5.42 -7.02 3.88
C ALA A 25 5.23 -6.32 5.23
N LEU A 26 5.57 -7.00 6.34
CA LEU A 26 5.53 -6.40 7.67
C LEU A 26 6.50 -5.22 7.79
N ARG A 27 7.74 -5.38 7.29
CA ARG A 27 8.72 -4.28 7.30
C ARG A 27 8.22 -3.09 6.49
N PHE A 28 7.68 -3.33 5.31
CA PHE A 28 7.06 -2.31 4.45
C PHE A 28 5.90 -1.59 5.16
N ALA A 29 5.04 -2.32 5.88
CA ALA A 29 3.96 -1.72 6.65
C ALA A 29 4.48 -0.85 7.81
N THR A 30 5.52 -1.30 8.52
CA THR A 30 6.08 -0.60 9.69
C THR A 30 6.99 0.57 9.34
N ASP A 31 7.60 0.58 8.15
CA ASP A 31 8.53 1.63 7.70
C ASP A 31 7.76 2.91 7.35
N ARG A 32 7.66 3.83 8.33
CA ARG A 32 6.92 5.10 8.18
C ARG A 32 7.61 6.12 7.29
N SER A 33 8.88 5.91 6.97
CA SER A 33 9.66 6.79 6.09
C SER A 33 9.45 6.52 4.61
N ASP A 34 8.79 5.42 4.24
CA ASP A 34 8.63 5.07 2.83
C ASP A 34 7.52 5.90 2.18
N PHE A 35 7.92 6.81 1.28
CA PHE A 35 7.02 7.60 0.45
C PHE A 35 5.98 6.73 -0.26
N ARG A 36 6.35 5.52 -0.70
CA ARG A 36 5.44 4.60 -1.39
C ARG A 36 4.35 4.11 -0.46
N ARG A 37 4.69 3.77 0.80
CA ARG A 37 3.68 3.36 1.78
C ARG A 37 2.76 4.52 2.12
N ASN A 38 3.32 5.72 2.33
CA ASN A 38 2.51 6.91 2.62
C ASN A 38 1.56 7.24 1.47
N LEU A 39 2.05 7.16 0.23
CA LEU A 39 1.23 7.35 -0.97
C LEU A 39 0.14 6.29 -1.09
N LEU A 40 0.47 5.01 -0.91
CA LEU A 40 -0.51 3.92 -0.95
C LEU A 40 -1.59 4.06 0.12
N VAL A 41 -1.21 4.43 1.34
CA VAL A 41 -2.16 4.65 2.44
C VAL A 41 -3.07 5.83 2.15
N ASN A 42 -2.52 6.98 1.73
CA ASN A 42 -3.34 8.16 1.42
C ASN A 42 -4.27 7.90 0.23
N LEU A 43 -3.79 7.20 -0.80
CA LEU A 43 -4.60 6.84 -1.95
C LEU A 43 -5.72 5.85 -1.58
N GLY A 44 -5.41 4.85 -0.75
CA GLY A 44 -6.40 3.90 -0.24
C GLY A 44 -7.44 4.59 0.64
N LEU A 45 -7.01 5.49 1.53
CA LEU A 45 -7.90 6.28 2.38
C LEU A 45 -8.80 7.20 1.55
N PHE A 46 -8.26 7.82 0.51
CA PHE A 46 -9.03 8.63 -0.42
C PHE A 46 -10.10 7.79 -1.15
N ALA A 47 -9.72 6.66 -1.75
CA ALA A 47 -10.65 5.78 -2.45
C ALA A 47 -11.74 5.23 -1.52
N ALA A 48 -11.38 4.81 -0.30
CA ALA A 48 -12.33 4.39 0.71
C ALA A 48 -13.29 5.52 1.10
N GLY A 49 -12.79 6.74 1.30
CA GLY A 49 -13.61 7.91 1.59
C GLY A 49 -14.61 8.22 0.47
N VAL A 50 -14.17 8.19 -0.79
CA VAL A 50 -15.05 8.38 -1.97
C VAL A 50 -16.13 7.29 -2.02
N TRP A 51 -15.74 6.04 -1.79
CA TRP A 51 -16.69 4.92 -1.76
C TRP A 51 -17.71 5.09 -0.63
N VAL A 52 -17.26 5.40 0.59
CA VAL A 52 -18.16 5.63 1.74
C VAL A 52 -19.11 6.79 1.46
N ALA A 53 -18.61 7.93 0.96
CA ALA A 53 -19.43 9.08 0.63
C ALA A 53 -20.50 8.75 -0.43
N ARG A 54 -20.14 7.95 -1.44
CA ARG A 54 -21.08 7.49 -2.46
C ARG A 54 -22.17 6.59 -1.85
N ASN A 55 -21.78 5.60 -1.05
CA ASN A 55 -22.74 4.67 -0.44
C ASN A 55 -23.64 5.38 0.59
N LEU A 56 -23.11 6.34 1.34
CA LEU A 56 -23.92 7.16 2.26
C LEU A 56 -24.90 8.05 1.49
N ALA A 57 -24.48 8.70 0.40
CA ALA A 57 -25.37 9.49 -0.42
C ALA A 57 -26.48 8.62 -1.05
N ASP A 58 -26.16 7.41 -1.49
CA ASP A 58 -27.14 6.48 -2.05
C ASP A 58 -28.15 6.01 -0.97
N ILE A 59 -27.70 5.75 0.27
CA ILE A 59 -28.59 5.42 1.41
C ILE A 59 -29.43 6.61 1.85
N ASP A 60 -28.85 7.81 1.87
CA ASP A 60 -29.56 9.05 2.22
C ASP A 60 -30.59 9.44 1.16
N LEU A 61 -30.33 9.14 -0.12
CA LEU A 61 -31.31 9.32 -1.21
C LEU A 61 -32.53 8.39 -1.09
N LEU A 62 -32.36 7.23 -0.44
CA LEU A 62 -33.44 6.28 -0.15
C LEU A 62 -34.27 6.69 1.07
N ALA A 63 -33.90 7.75 1.78
CA ALA A 63 -34.78 8.35 2.78
C ALA A 63 -36.08 8.79 2.07
N PRO A 64 -37.27 8.49 2.65
CA PRO A 64 -38.53 8.94 2.08
C PRO A 64 -38.44 10.46 1.87
N GLN A 65 -38.52 10.90 0.61
CA GLN A 65 -38.60 12.33 0.32
C GLN A 65 -39.80 12.86 1.12
N PRO A 66 -39.61 13.86 2.01
CA PRO A 66 -40.72 14.39 2.79
C PRO A 66 -41.84 14.80 1.82
N GLY A 67 -43.03 14.26 2.10
CA GLY A 67 -44.14 14.19 1.15
C GLY A 67 -44.46 15.51 0.46
N ALA A 68 -44.77 15.40 -0.83
CA ALA A 68 -45.57 16.38 -1.56
C ALA A 68 -47.01 16.38 -1.02
#